data_AF-A0A928GWR3-F1
#
_entry.id   AF-A0A928GWR3-F1
#
_cell.length_a   1.000
_cell.length_b   1.000
_cell.length_c   1.000
_cell.angle_alpha   90.00
_cell.angle_beta   90.00
_cell.angle_gamma   90.00
#
_symmetry.space_group_name_H-M   'P 1'
#
loop_
_entity.id
_entity.type
_entity.pdbx_description
1 polymer ?
#
loop_
_entity_poly.entity_id
_entity_poly.type
_entity_poly.pdbx_seq_one_letter_code
_entity_poly.pdbx_strand_id
1 'polypeptide(L)'
;MVKFNPWGFLFLSIIMIPNIIFAIKNKEAFENSIQKKWFKILEIFEQIGRYGCFFCMMFDISGTYFGFSSNFSFRIYLIINGILIFSYCLIWITHFRKNNLFRGISLSVIPSIIFLFSGIISKSILLIIFAIIFAPCHIAISILNTKR
;
A
#
# COMPACT_ATOMS: atom_id res chain seq x y z
N MET A 1 -2.55 -23.48 8.37
CA MET A 1 -2.31 -23.74 6.94
C MET A 1 -2.39 -22.41 6.18
N VAL A 2 -1.35 -22.02 5.45
CA VAL A 2 -1.36 -20.76 4.68
C VAL A 2 -1.92 -21.06 3.29
N LYS A 3 -2.88 -20.25 2.82
CA LYS A 3 -3.46 -20.38 1.47
C LYS A 3 -3.02 -19.20 0.62
N PHE A 4 -2.80 -19.44 -0.66
CA PHE A 4 -2.43 -18.38 -1.59
C PHE A 4 -3.67 -17.66 -2.14
N ASN A 5 -3.64 -16.33 -2.11
CA ASN A 5 -4.68 -15.45 -2.63
C ASN A 5 -4.24 -14.85 -3.98
N PRO A 6 -4.68 -15.43 -5.12
CA PRO A 6 -4.25 -14.99 -6.44
C PRO A 6 -4.72 -13.58 -6.79
N TRP A 7 -5.88 -13.16 -6.30
CA TRP A 7 -6.43 -11.82 -6.56
C TRP A 7 -5.65 -10.74 -5.80
N GLY A 8 -5.35 -10.99 -4.53
CA GLY A 8 -4.51 -10.11 -3.74
C GLY A 8 -3.11 -9.96 -4.34
N PHE A 9 -2.53 -11.05 -4.85
CA PHE A 9 -1.25 -11.02 -5.58
C PHE A 9 -1.33 -10.18 -6.87
N LEU A 10 -2.39 -10.33 -7.65
CA LEU A 10 -2.59 -9.55 -8.89
C LEU A 10 -2.66 -8.05 -8.58
N PHE A 11 -3.48 -7.66 -7.59
CA PHE A 11 -3.63 -6.28 -7.16
C PHE A 11 -2.30 -5.67 -6.70
N LEU A 12 -1.57 -6.41 -5.89
CA LEU A 12 -0.26 -6.02 -5.40
C LEU A 12 0.75 -5.81 -6.54
N SER A 13 0.80 -6.75 -7.49
CA SER A 13 1.71 -6.69 -8.63
C SER A 13 1.51 -5.41 -9.46
N ILE A 14 0.26 -5.00 -9.69
CA ILE A 14 -0.07 -3.79 -10.43
C ILE A 14 0.38 -2.53 -9.67
N ILE A 15 0.13 -2.46 -8.35
CA ILE A 15 0.50 -1.30 -7.52
C ILE A 15 2.02 -1.18 -7.38
N MET A 16 2.75 -2.29 -7.33
CA MET A 16 4.20 -2.27 -7.13
C MET A 16 4.97 -1.70 -8.32
N ILE A 17 4.49 -1.84 -9.56
CA ILE A 17 5.21 -1.35 -10.75
C ILE A 17 5.46 0.17 -10.66
N PRO A 18 4.43 1.04 -10.50
CA PRO A 18 4.63 2.47 -10.27
C PRO A 18 5.48 2.82 -9.06
N ASN A 19 5.30 2.11 -7.93
CA ASN A 19 6.02 2.36 -6.68
C ASN A 19 7.54 2.08 -6.84
N ILE A 20 7.92 0.99 -7.51
CA ILE A 20 9.33 0.66 -7.78
C ILE A 20 9.96 1.70 -8.71
N ILE A 21 9.27 2.07 -9.80
CA ILE A 21 9.76 3.09 -10.74
C ILE A 21 9.96 4.44 -10.02
N PHE A 22 9.04 4.81 -9.13
CA PHE A 22 9.16 6.03 -8.33
C PHE A 22 10.34 5.97 -7.35
N ALA A 23 10.58 4.83 -6.70
CA ALA A 23 11.70 4.65 -5.79
C ALA A 23 13.05 4.74 -6.51
N ILE A 24 13.18 4.15 -7.71
CA ILE A 24 14.40 4.23 -8.52
C ILE A 24 14.66 5.69 -8.96
N LYS A 25 13.62 6.40 -9.40
CA LYS A 25 13.75 7.76 -9.94
C LYS A 25 14.07 8.82 -8.86
N ASN A 26 13.62 8.61 -7.62
CA ASN A 26 13.85 9.54 -6.51
C ASN A 26 14.90 9.03 -5.51
N LYS A 27 15.76 8.07 -5.93
CA LYS A 27 16.76 7.43 -5.06
C LYS A 27 17.70 8.45 -4.40
N GLU A 28 18.07 9.51 -5.11
CA GLU A 28 18.90 10.62 -4.60
C GLU A 28 18.19 11.49 -3.53
N ALA A 29 16.85 11.55 -3.55
CA ALA A 29 16.07 12.28 -2.55
C ALA A 29 15.97 11.53 -1.21
N PHE A 30 16.13 10.20 -1.22
CA PHE A 30 16.20 9.37 -0.01
C PHE A 30 17.57 9.48 0.68
N GLU A 31 18.66 9.63 -0.09
CA GLU A 31 20.04 9.73 0.45
C GLU A 31 20.35 11.08 1.13
N ASN A 32 19.77 12.19 0.65
CA ASN A 32 20.09 13.54 1.15
C ASN A 32 19.24 14.03 2.32
N SER A 33 18.60 13.11 3.06
CA SER A 33 17.83 13.49 4.23
C SER A 33 18.68 13.63 5.48
N ILE A 34 18.83 14.85 6.01
CA ILE A 34 19.40 15.11 7.35
C ILE A 34 18.67 14.22 8.38
N GLN A 35 19.28 13.09 8.72
CA GLN A 35 18.68 11.98 9.46
C GLN A 35 18.54 12.33 10.95
N LYS A 36 17.36 12.79 11.36
CA LYS A 36 16.97 12.70 12.77
C LYS A 36 16.61 11.25 13.09
N LYS A 37 17.06 10.73 14.23
CA LYS A 37 16.81 9.34 14.71
C LYS A 37 15.33 8.92 14.61
N TRP A 38 14.40 9.86 14.81
CA TRP A 38 12.96 9.65 14.71
C TRP A 38 12.46 9.34 13.28
N PHE A 39 13.04 9.96 12.24
CA PHE A 39 12.65 9.70 10.84
C PHE A 39 13.00 8.27 10.42
N LYS A 40 14.18 7.77 10.84
CA LYS A 40 14.60 6.39 10.58
C LYS A 40 13.68 5.35 11.24
N ILE A 41 13.16 5.66 12.43
CA ILE A 41 12.16 4.80 13.09
C ILE A 41 10.88 4.74 12.24
N LEU A 42 10.42 5.89 11.73
CA LEU A 42 9.22 5.97 10.88
C LEU A 42 9.38 5.14 9.59
N GLU A 43 10.55 5.18 8.95
CA GLU A 43 10.87 4.34 7.78
C GLU A 43 10.85 2.84 8.11
N ILE A 44 11.39 2.44 9.27
CA ILE A 44 11.37 1.04 9.70
C ILE A 44 9.92 0.56 9.91
N PHE A 45 9.09 1.36 10.60
CA PHE A 45 7.67 1.02 10.80
C PHE A 45 6.91 0.97 9.48
N GLU A 46 7.20 1.89 8.56
CA GLU A 46 6.65 1.88 7.21
C GLU A 46 7.01 0.59 6.47
N GLN A 47 8.27 0.19 6.47
CA GLN A 47 8.73 -1.02 5.79
C GLN A 47 8.12 -2.29 6.42
N ILE A 48 8.09 -2.38 7.75
CA ILE A 48 7.45 -3.49 8.45
C ILE A 48 5.97 -3.57 8.08
N GLY A 49 5.26 -2.43 8.12
CA GLY A 49 3.85 -2.35 7.73
C GLY A 49 3.64 -2.72 6.26
N ARG A 50 4.48 -2.23 5.35
CA ARG A 50 4.40 -2.46 3.91
C ARG A 50 4.56 -3.94 3.59
N TYR A 51 5.66 -4.56 4.03
CA TYR A 51 5.92 -5.97 3.76
C TYR A 51 4.91 -6.88 4.48
N GLY A 52 4.45 -6.50 5.67
CA GLY A 52 3.36 -7.17 6.37
C GLY A 52 2.06 -7.14 5.57
N CYS A 53 1.68 -5.97 5.02
CA CYS A 53 0.52 -5.84 4.14
C CYS A 53 0.67 -6.68 2.88
N PHE A 54 1.85 -6.67 2.25
CA PHE A 54 2.12 -7.42 1.03
C PHE A 54 1.96 -8.92 1.26
N PHE A 55 2.59 -9.43 2.33
CA PHE A 55 2.51 -10.82 2.69
C PHE A 55 1.08 -11.24 3.03
N CYS A 56 0.37 -10.49 3.87
CA CYS A 56 -1.01 -10.82 4.28
C CYS A 56 -2.04 -10.63 3.16
N MET A 57 -1.72 -9.86 2.12
CA MET A 57 -2.57 -9.71 0.94
C MET A 57 -2.37 -10.85 -0.06
N MET A 58 -1.16 -11.40 -0.15
CA MET A 58 -0.85 -12.56 -1.00
C MET A 58 -1.21 -13.90 -0.34
N PHE A 59 -1.16 -13.96 0.99
CA PHE A 59 -1.29 -15.20 1.74
C PHE A 59 -2.33 -15.08 2.85
N ASP A 60 -3.35 -15.93 2.78
CA ASP A 60 -4.39 -16.07 3.78
C ASP A 60 -3.89 -17.00 4.90
N ILE A 61 -3.58 -16.43 6.06
CA ILE A 61 -3.06 -17.16 7.22
C ILE A 61 -4.23 -17.68 8.06
N SER A 62 -4.32 -19.01 8.19
CA SER A 62 -5.32 -19.65 9.08
C SER A 62 -5.28 -19.06 10.49
N GLY A 63 -6.44 -18.73 11.06
CA GLY A 63 -6.57 -18.17 12.41
C GLY A 63 -6.57 -16.64 12.48
N THR A 64 -6.17 -15.96 11.41
CA THR A 64 -6.22 -14.49 11.33
C THR A 64 -7.02 -13.98 10.12
N TYR A 65 -7.23 -14.85 9.13
CA TYR A 65 -8.13 -14.66 8.01
C TYR A 65 -9.41 -15.48 8.21
N PHE A 66 -10.57 -14.80 8.22
CA PHE A 66 -11.89 -15.45 8.34
C PHE A 66 -12.64 -15.54 7.01
N GLY A 67 -12.10 -14.98 5.94
CA GLY A 67 -12.68 -15.01 4.61
C GLY A 67 -13.87 -14.08 4.42
N PHE A 68 -14.42 -14.14 3.21
CA PHE A 68 -15.53 -13.30 2.80
C PHE A 68 -16.84 -13.80 3.40
N SER A 69 -17.63 -12.86 3.94
CA SER A 69 -18.92 -13.20 4.55
C SER A 69 -19.95 -13.74 3.55
N SER A 70 -19.80 -13.41 2.26
CA SER A 70 -20.69 -13.84 1.19
C SER A 70 -20.00 -13.70 -0.18
N ASN A 71 -20.56 -14.36 -1.20
CA ASN A 71 -20.16 -14.17 -2.60
C ASN A 71 -20.34 -12.72 -3.05
N PHE A 72 -21.32 -12.00 -2.49
CA PHE A 72 -21.53 -10.58 -2.74
C PHE A 72 -20.37 -9.73 -2.20
N SER A 73 -19.91 -10.01 -0.97
CA SER A 73 -18.73 -9.35 -0.37
C SER A 73 -17.47 -9.58 -1.20
N PHE A 74 -17.29 -10.77 -1.76
CA PHE A 74 -16.18 -11.07 -2.66
C PHE A 74 -16.25 -10.27 -3.98
N ARG A 75 -17.45 -10.11 -4.57
CA ARG A 75 -17.62 -9.26 -5.76
C ARG A 75 -17.34 -7.79 -5.47
N ILE A 76 -17.84 -7.28 -4.34
CA ILE A 76 -17.53 -5.92 -3.87
C ILE A 76 -16.02 -5.73 -3.70
N TYR A 77 -15.35 -6.70 -3.10
CA TYR A 77 -13.90 -6.69 -2.95
C TYR A 77 -13.18 -6.53 -4.29
N LEU A 78 -13.59 -7.28 -5.32
CA LEU A 78 -12.99 -7.18 -6.65
C LEU A 78 -13.28 -5.84 -7.34
N ILE A 79 -14.54 -5.39 -7.30
CA ILE A 79 -14.97 -4.15 -7.99
C ILE A 79 -14.28 -2.93 -7.38
N ILE A 80 -14.32 -2.78 -6.05
CA ILE A 80 -13.76 -1.60 -5.38
C ILE A 80 -12.24 -1.57 -5.53
N ASN A 81 -11.55 -2.70 -5.33
CA ASN A 81 -10.10 -2.74 -5.55
C ASN A 81 -9.75 -2.49 -7.02
N GLY A 82 -10.53 -3.03 -7.97
CA GLY A 82 -10.35 -2.74 -9.39
C GLY A 82 -10.44 -1.26 -9.72
N ILE A 83 -11.47 -0.56 -9.21
CA ILE A 83 -11.65 0.89 -9.41
C ILE A 83 -10.50 1.69 -8.77
N LEU A 84 -10.09 1.32 -7.55
CA LEU A 84 -9.01 2.02 -6.85
C LEU A 84 -7.66 1.85 -7.57
N ILE A 85 -7.36 0.63 -8.04
CA ILE A 85 -6.13 0.35 -8.80
C ILE A 85 -6.15 1.07 -10.14
N PHE A 86 -7.28 1.04 -10.85
CA PHE A 86 -7.42 1.78 -12.10
C PHE A 86 -7.17 3.29 -11.90
N SER A 87 -7.78 3.87 -10.86
CA SER A 87 -7.56 5.27 -10.48
C SER A 87 -6.11 5.56 -10.13
N TYR A 88 -5.45 4.64 -9.39
CA TYR A 88 -4.03 4.72 -9.07
C TYR A 88 -3.15 4.75 -10.32
N CYS A 89 -3.39 3.83 -11.27
CA CYS A 89 -2.67 3.79 -12.54
C CYS A 89 -2.90 5.07 -13.35
N LEU A 90 -4.14 5.57 -13.42
CA LEU A 90 -4.47 6.80 -14.14
C LEU A 90 -3.73 8.01 -13.56
N ILE A 91 -3.74 8.17 -12.23
CA ILE A 91 -3.03 9.25 -11.54
C ILE A 91 -1.52 9.15 -11.79
N TRP A 92 -0.96 7.94 -11.73
CA TRP A 92 0.47 7.73 -11.97
C TRP A 92 0.88 8.08 -13.41
N ILE A 93 0.11 7.67 -14.42
CA ILE A 93 0.40 7.97 -15.84
C ILE A 93 0.26 9.46 -16.11
N THR A 94 -0.86 10.07 -15.69
CA THR A 94 -1.15 11.50 -15.95
C THR A 94 -0.13 12.43 -15.28
N HIS A 95 0.29 12.10 -14.07
CA HIS A 95 1.25 12.91 -13.31
C HIS A 95 2.69 12.38 -13.42
N PHE A 96 2.97 11.46 -14.35
CA PHE A 96 4.27 10.81 -14.48
C PHE A 96 5.44 11.80 -14.64
N ARG A 97 5.19 12.94 -15.29
CA ARG A 97 6.18 13.99 -15.57
C ARG A 97 6.25 15.11 -14.52
N LYS A 98 5.27 15.22 -13.62
CA LYS A 98 5.22 16.31 -12.62
C LYS A 98 5.51 15.75 -11.21
N ASN A 99 6.55 16.27 -10.56
CA ASN A 99 6.88 15.94 -9.17
C ASN A 99 6.11 16.87 -8.22
N ASN A 100 4.79 16.71 -8.18
CA ASN A 100 3.93 17.51 -7.31
C ASN A 100 3.63 16.76 -6.00
N LEU A 101 3.46 17.50 -4.91
CA LEU A 101 2.97 17.00 -3.61
C LEU A 101 1.75 16.07 -3.77
N PHE A 102 0.81 16.46 -4.64
CA PHE A 102 -0.39 15.69 -4.96
C PHE A 102 -0.06 14.26 -5.43
N ARG A 103 0.94 14.11 -6.31
CA ARG A 103 1.36 12.80 -6.83
C ARG A 103 1.85 11.91 -5.70
N GLY A 104 2.79 12.38 -4.88
CA GLY A 104 3.35 11.59 -3.78
C GLY A 104 2.26 11.14 -2.80
N ILE A 105 1.41 12.08 -2.37
CA ILE A 105 0.32 11.78 -1.45
C ILE A 105 -0.67 10.79 -2.07
N SER A 106 -1.14 11.00 -3.31
CA SER A 106 -2.07 10.06 -3.96
C SER A 106 -1.47 8.65 -4.14
N LEU A 107 -0.19 8.56 -4.50
CA LEU A 107 0.53 7.28 -4.60
C LEU A 107 0.70 6.59 -3.25
N SER A 108 0.63 7.33 -2.14
CA SER A 108 0.72 6.77 -0.78
C SER A 108 -0.63 6.40 -0.15
N VAL A 109 -1.66 7.22 -0.40
CA VAL A 109 -3.00 7.07 0.18
C VAL A 109 -3.77 5.94 -0.49
N ILE A 110 -3.74 5.82 -1.82
CA ILE A 110 -4.54 4.82 -2.53
C ILE A 110 -4.14 3.38 -2.15
N PRO A 111 -2.84 3.00 -2.12
CA PRO A 111 -2.45 1.68 -1.63
C PRO A 111 -2.86 1.43 -0.18
N SER A 112 -2.79 2.46 0.68
CA SER A 112 -3.20 2.36 2.08
C SER A 112 -4.69 2.03 2.21
N ILE A 113 -5.54 2.69 1.41
CA ILE A 113 -6.99 2.41 1.36
C ILE A 113 -7.23 0.98 0.86
N ILE A 114 -6.52 0.55 -0.20
CA ILE A 114 -6.63 -0.79 -0.76
C ILE A 114 -6.32 -1.85 0.30
N PHE A 115 -5.22 -1.72 1.04
CA PHE A 115 -4.84 -2.68 2.09
C PHE A 115 -5.86 -2.72 3.23
N LEU A 116 -6.27 -1.56 3.74
CA LEU A 116 -7.21 -1.48 4.85
C LEU A 116 -8.59 -2.03 4.45
N PHE A 117 -9.11 -1.61 3.30
CA PHE A 117 -10.38 -2.10 2.77
C PHE A 117 -10.34 -3.60 2.51
N SER A 118 -9.27 -4.10 1.89
CA SER A 118 -9.06 -5.53 1.65
C SER A 118 -9.06 -6.32 2.96
N GLY A 119 -8.38 -5.82 3.99
CA GLY A 119 -8.37 -6.43 5.33
C GLY A 119 -9.76 -6.50 5.96
N ILE A 120 -10.53 -5.41 5.90
CA ILE A 120 -11.88 -5.35 6.48
C ILE A 120 -12.84 -6.33 5.77
N ILE A 121 -12.88 -6.31 4.44
CA ILE A 121 -13.83 -7.13 3.68
C ILE A 121 -13.48 -8.62 3.73
N SER A 122 -12.19 -8.95 3.71
CA SER A 122 -11.71 -10.33 3.86
C SER A 122 -11.66 -10.80 5.32
N LYS A 123 -11.96 -9.91 6.28
CA LYS A 123 -11.84 -10.15 7.72
C LYS A 123 -10.45 -10.69 8.10
N SER A 124 -9.40 -10.09 7.55
CA SER A 124 -8.01 -10.42 7.85
C SER A 124 -7.46 -9.47 8.92
N ILE A 125 -7.36 -9.96 10.16
CA ILE A 125 -6.91 -9.16 11.31
C ILE A 125 -5.47 -8.68 11.11
N LEU A 126 -4.57 -9.54 10.66
CA LEU A 126 -3.17 -9.18 10.44
C LEU A 126 -3.03 -8.10 9.35
N LEU A 127 -3.77 -8.22 8.24
CA LEU A 127 -3.74 -7.22 7.18
C LEU A 127 -4.22 -5.86 7.69
N ILE A 128 -5.26 -5.83 8.54
CA ILE A 128 -5.73 -4.59 9.17
C ILE A 128 -4.66 -3.98 10.08
N ILE A 129 -4.03 -4.78 10.94
CA ILE A 129 -2.98 -4.30 11.86
C ILE A 129 -1.82 -3.69 11.07
N PHE A 130 -1.31 -4.41 10.06
CA PHE A 130 -0.22 -3.91 9.24
C PHE A 130 -0.63 -2.68 8.44
N ALA A 131 -1.87 -2.61 7.93
CA ALA A 131 -2.36 -1.44 7.20
C ALA A 131 -2.47 -0.19 8.09
N ILE A 132 -2.89 -0.35 9.35
CA ILE A 132 -2.96 0.74 10.33
C ILE A 132 -1.57 1.27 10.70
N ILE A 133 -0.55 0.39 10.73
CA ILE A 133 0.84 0.81 10.95
C ILE A 133 1.40 1.47 9.68
N PHE A 134 1.17 0.87 8.52
CA PHE A 134 1.69 1.30 7.23
C PHE A 134 1.14 2.67 6.81
N ALA A 135 -0.18 2.87 6.83
CA ALA A 135 -0.84 4.06 6.29
C ALA A 135 -0.31 5.40 6.86
N PRO A 136 -0.27 5.62 8.19
CA PRO A 136 0.22 6.89 8.74
C PRO A 136 1.71 7.09 8.46
N CYS A 137 2.53 6.04 8.56
CA CYS A 137 3.95 6.12 8.32
C CYS A 137 4.25 6.45 6.85
N HIS A 138 3.58 5.77 5.92
CA HIS A 138 3.75 5.95 4.48
C HIS A 138 3.31 7.33 4.00
N ILE A 139 2.18 7.83 4.50
CA ILE A 139 1.69 9.18 4.19
C ILE A 139 2.63 10.25 4.78
N ALA A 140 3.07 10.08 6.03
CA ALA A 140 3.96 11.03 6.69
C ALA A 140 5.31 11.13 5.96
N ILE A 141 5.91 10.00 5.58
CA ILE A 141 7.15 9.98 4.79
C ILE A 141 6.94 10.64 3.43
N SER A 142 5.81 10.37 2.76
CA SER A 142 5.50 11.01 1.49
C SER A 142 5.42 12.53 1.61
N ILE A 143 4.79 13.07 2.67
CA ILE A 143 4.68 14.52 2.90
C ILE A 143 6.06 15.13 3.18
N LEU A 144 6.85 14.48 4.04
CA LEU A 144 8.18 14.97 4.41
C LEU A 144 9.12 15.01 3.20
N ASN A 145 9.06 14.01 2.33
CA ASN A 145 9.91 13.95 1.14
C ASN A 145 9.50 14.96 0.06
N THR A 146 8.23 15.37 0.02
CA THR A 146 7.74 16.39 -0.94
C THR A 146 7.90 17.84 -0.48
N LYS A 147 8.12 18.07 0.82
CA LYS A 147 8.39 19.41 1.36
C LYS A 147 9.88 19.79 1.31
N ARG A 148 10.72 18.85 0.87
CA ARG A 148 12.14 19.07 0.60
C ARG A 148 12.33 19.49 -0.85
#